data_AF-A0A1Y4U0Y6-F1
#
_entry.id   AF-A0A1Y4U0Y6-F1
#
_cell.length_a   1.000
_cell.length_b   1.000
_cell.length_c   1.000
_cell.angle_alpha   90.00
_cell.angle_beta   90.00
_cell.angle_gamma   90.00
#
_symmetry.space_group_name_H-M   'P 1'
#
loop_
_entity.id
_entity.type
_entity.pdbx_description
1 polymer ?
#
loop_
_entity_poly.entity_id
_entity_poly.type
_entity_poly.pdbx_seq_one_letter_code
_entity_poly.pdbx_strand_id
1 'polypeptide(L)' 'MPMAVYSFLEEYDLSGKTVIPFVTSGGSGFSDTVSRIGELQPGADVQEGIAVSASGAMDAREEIRSWLDGLG' A
#
# COMPACT_ATOMS: atom_id res chain seq x y z
N MET A 1 7.86 -1.20 7.40
CA MET A 1 6.48 -0.79 7.73
C MET A 1 6.39 -0.35 9.20
N PRO A 2 5.71 0.75 9.55
CA PRO A 2 5.55 1.23 10.93
C PRO A 2 4.78 0.24 11.83
N MET A 3 5.06 0.23 13.14
CA MET A 3 4.38 -0.66 14.11
C MET A 3 2.87 -0.47 14.16
N ALA A 4 2.37 0.75 13.96
CA ALA A 4 0.93 1.00 13.92
C ALA A 4 0.22 0.22 12.80
N VAL A 5 0.87 0.01 11.66
CA VAL A 5 0.30 -0.76 10.55
C VAL A 5 0.35 -2.26 10.85
N TYR A 6 1.40 -2.74 11.54
CA TYR A 6 1.42 -4.11 12.04
C TYR A 6 0.25 -4.38 13.00
N SER A 7 0.04 -3.51 14.00
CA SER A 7 -1.08 -3.66 14.92
C SER A 7 -2.44 -3.65 14.21
N PHE A 8 -2.63 -2.80 13.20
CA PHE A 8 -3.84 -2.83 12.37
C PHE A 8 -4.03 -4.17 11.65
N LEU A 9 -2.99 -4.70 11.00
CA LEU A 9 -3.08 -5.99 10.32
C LEU A 9 -3.31 -7.15 11.31
N GLU A 10 -2.82 -7.05 12.54
CA GLU A 10 -3.06 -8.07 13.58
C GLU A 10 -4.47 -8.00 14.18
N GLU A 11 -5.08 -6.82 14.26
CA GLU A 11 -6.37 -6.60 14.90
C GLU A 11 -7.57 -6.96 14.00
N TYR A 12 -7.44 -6.80 12.68
CA TYR A 12 -8.55 -6.96 11.73
C TYR A 12 -8.34 -8.15 10.79
N ASP A 13 -9.41 -8.95 10.62
CA ASP A 13 -9.47 -9.99 9.58
C ASP A 13 -9.85 -9.37 8.23
N LEU A 14 -8.89 -9.30 7.32
CA LEU A 14 -9.09 -8.78 5.96
C LEU A 14 -9.40 -9.88 4.95
N SER A 15 -9.77 -11.09 5.40
CA SER A 15 -10.13 -12.19 4.50
C SER A 15 -11.24 -11.81 3.52
N GLY A 16 -11.03 -12.12 2.24
CA GLY A 16 -11.92 -11.78 1.14
C GLY A 16 -12.00 -10.29 0.81
N LYS A 17 -11.12 -9.44 1.36
CA LYS A 17 -10.97 -8.03 0.99
C LYS A 17 -9.82 -7.86 0.01
N THR A 18 -9.94 -6.86 -0.87
CA THR A 18 -8.81 -6.34 -1.63
C THR A 18 -8.07 -5.30 -0.77
N VAL A 19 -6.76 -5.47 -0.60
CA VAL A 19 -5.88 -4.58 0.16
C VAL A 19 -4.86 -3.97 -0.81
N ILE A 20 -4.95 -2.65 -0.98
CA ILE A 20 -4.08 -1.90 -1.90
C ILE A 20 -3.32 -0.84 -1.08
N PRO A 21 -2.05 -1.08 -0.71
CA PRO A 21 -1.28 -0.14 0.09
C PRO A 21 -0.78 1.03 -0.75
N PHE A 22 -0.53 2.18 -0.11
CA PHE A 22 0.19 3.29 -0.72
C PHE A 22 1.31 3.75 0.22
N VAL A 23 2.37 4.35 -0.33
CA VAL A 23 3.51 4.81 0.48
C VAL A 23 4.10 6.10 -0.07
N THR A 24 4.52 7.00 0.81
CA THR A 24 5.47 8.06 0.47
C THR A 24 6.86 7.68 0.99
N SER A 25 7.91 7.83 0.20
CA SER A 25 9.28 7.50 0.64
C SER A 25 10.35 8.41 0.04
N GLY A 26 11.53 8.46 0.66
CA GLY A 26 12.70 9.13 0.09
C GLY A 26 13.36 8.40 -1.10
N GLY A 27 12.74 7.33 -1.62
CA GLY A 27 13.25 6.57 -2.78
C GLY A 27 13.20 5.03 -2.63
N SER A 28 12.85 4.50 -1.45
CA SER A 28 12.79 3.04 -1.23
C SER A 28 11.54 2.36 -1.79
N GLY A 29 10.51 3.14 -2.16
CA GLY A 29 9.23 2.60 -2.58
C GLY A 29 8.63 1.67 -1.52
N PHE A 30 8.06 0.54 -1.95
CA PHE A 30 7.50 -0.46 -1.05
C PHE A 30 8.53 -1.38 -0.40
N SER A 31 9.70 -1.60 -1.02
CA SER A 31 10.62 -2.68 -0.61
C SER A 31 9.82 -4.00 -0.43
N ASP A 32 10.03 -4.73 0.66
CA ASP A 32 9.31 -5.98 0.97
C ASP A 32 7.91 -5.77 1.57
N THR A 33 7.39 -4.53 1.65
CA THR A 33 6.16 -4.23 2.39
C THR A 33 4.93 -4.94 1.83
N VAL A 34 4.77 -4.99 0.50
CA VAL A 34 3.60 -5.65 -0.13
C VAL A 34 3.60 -7.14 0.16
N SER A 35 4.73 -7.81 -0.06
CA SER A 35 4.92 -9.23 0.28
C SER A 35 4.64 -9.51 1.75
N ARG A 36 5.14 -8.64 2.64
CA ARG A 36 4.93 -8.77 4.09
C ARG A 36 3.46 -8.64 4.49
N ILE A 37 2.69 -7.76 3.84
CA ILE A 37 1.25 -7.67 4.05
C ILE A 37 0.56 -8.96 3.60
N GLY A 38 0.95 -9.52 2.44
CA GLY A 38 0.43 -10.81 1.96
C GLY A 38 0.69 -11.97 2.92
N GLU A 39 1.87 -12.03 3.54
CA GLU A 39 2.19 -13.02 4.57
C GLU A 39 1.34 -12.88 5.84
N LEU A 40 1.05 -11.63 6.24
CA LEU A 40 0.25 -11.33 7.43
C LEU A 40 -1.25 -11.51 7.19
N GLN A 41 -1.71 -11.35 5.95
CA GLN A 41 -3.12 -11.41 5.55
C GLN A 41 -3.32 -12.41 4.41
N PRO A 42 -3.09 -13.71 4.63
CA PRO A 42 -3.13 -14.73 3.56
C PRO A 42 -4.52 -14.93 2.96
N GLY A 43 -5.58 -14.47 3.64
CA GLY A 43 -6.96 -14.52 3.14
C GLY A 43 -7.37 -13.28 2.33
N ALA A 44 -6.54 -12.24 2.29
CA ALA A 44 -6.80 -11.02 1.54
C ALA A 44 -6.22 -11.09 0.12
N ASP A 45 -6.84 -10.37 -0.81
CA ASP A 45 -6.28 -10.08 -2.12
C ASP A 45 -5.36 -8.85 -2.01
N VAL A 46 -4.07 -9.08 -1.75
CA VAL A 46 -3.08 -8.00 -1.58
C VAL A 46 -2.48 -7.66 -2.94
N GLN A 47 -2.73 -6.44 -3.42
CA GLN A 47 -2.27 -5.96 -4.71
C GLN A 47 -1.11 -4.96 -4.55
N GLU A 48 -0.32 -4.79 -5.62
CA GLU A 48 0.65 -3.72 -5.68
C GLU A 48 -0.08 -2.37 -5.84
N GLY A 49 0.23 -1.41 -4.96
CA GLY A 49 -0.36 -0.07 -5.03
C GLY A 49 0.65 0.98 -5.52
N ILE A 50 0.49 2.22 -5.06
CA ILE A 50 1.29 3.35 -5.55
C ILE A 50 2.37 3.80 -4.55
N ALA A 51 3.58 4.02 -5.06
CA ALA A 51 4.69 4.58 -4.32
C ALA A 51 5.01 5.99 -4.82
N VAL A 52 4.83 6.98 -3.95
CA VAL A 52 5.08 8.40 -4.27
C VAL A 52 6.39 8.85 -3.62
N SER A 53 7.25 9.54 -4.38
CA SER A 53 8.47 10.09 -3.80
C SER A 53 8.16 11.27 -2.86
N ALA A 54 8.91 11.41 -1.76
CA ALA A 54 8.71 12.51 -0.81
C ALA A 54 8.89 13.89 -1.47
N SER A 55 9.79 14.00 -2.45
CA SER A 55 10.00 15.23 -3.22
C SER A 55 8.88 15.53 -4.22
N GLY A 56 8.17 14.51 -4.71
CA GLY A 56 7.07 14.64 -5.66
C GLY A 56 5.68 14.64 -5.03
N ALA A 57 5.57 14.44 -3.71
CA ALA A 57 4.29 14.22 -3.04
C ALA A 57 3.30 15.39 -3.18
N MET A 58 3.80 16.63 -3.28
CA MET A 58 2.95 17.82 -3.45
C MET A 58 2.34 17.92 -4.84
N ASP A 59 2.98 17.31 -5.84
CA ASP A 59 2.57 17.36 -7.25
C ASP A 59 1.93 16.04 -7.73
N ALA A 60 1.86 15.02 -6.87
CA ALA A 60 1.41 13.67 -7.20
C ALA A 60 -0.09 13.53 -7.52
N ARG A 61 -0.87 14.63 -7.53
CA ARG A 61 -2.33 14.58 -7.66
C ARG A 61 -2.78 13.90 -8.96
N GLU A 62 -2.16 14.26 -10.08
CA GLU A 62 -2.53 13.70 -11.39
C GLU A 62 -2.08 12.24 -11.52
N GLU A 63 -0.90 11.91 -10.99
CA GLU A 63 -0.37 10.54 -10.92
C GLU A 63 -1.30 9.62 -10.12
N ILE A 64 -1.70 10.06 -8.92
CA ILE A 64 -2.64 9.33 -8.05
C ILE A 64 -3.98 9.15 -8.76
N ARG A 65 -4.48 10.18 -9.45
CA ARG A 65 -5.75 10.08 -10.18
C ARG A 65 -5.67 9.06 -11.30
N SER A 66 -4.60 9.10 -12.11
CA SER A 66 -4.40 8.13 -13.19
C SER A 66 -4.26 6.70 -12.66
N TRP A 67 -3.63 6.51 -11.51
CA TRP A 67 -3.54 5.22 -10.86
C TRP A 67 -4.91 4.72 -10.39
N LEU A 68 -5.70 5.58 -9.73
CA LEU A 68 -7.05 5.24 -9.28
C LEU A 68 -7.98 4.88 -10.44
N ASP A 69 -7.94 5.63 -11.55
CA ASP A 69 -8.74 5.36 -12.75
C ASP A 69 -8.41 3.99 -13.38
N GLY A 70 -7.22 3.44 -13.11
CA GLY A 70 -6.79 2.10 -13.56
C GLY A 70 -7.26 0.94 -12.69
N LEU A 71 -7.81 1.20 -11.50
CA LEU A 71 -8.25 0.17 -10.55
C LEU A 71 -9.69 -0.32 -10.79
N GLY A 72 -10.46 0.35 -11.67
CA GLY A 72 -11.82 -0.06 -12.06
C GLY A 72 -12.86 1.03 -11.90
#